data_AF-A0A822YH47-F1
#
_entry.id   AF-A0A822YH47-F1
#
_cell.length_a   1.000
_cell.length_b   1.000
_cell.length_c   1.000
_cell.angle_alpha   90.00
_cell.angle_beta   90.00
_cell.angle_gamma   90.00
#
_symmetry.space_group_name_H-M   'P 1'
#
loop_
_entity.id
_entity.type
_entity.pdbx_description
1 polymer ?
#
loop_
_entity_poly.entity_id
_entity_poly.type
_entity_poly.pdbx_seq_one_letter_code
_entity_poly.pdbx_strand_id
1 'polypeptide(L)'
;MDTQTQEQRARAAQPRPAGGDFSAIISVLMVFVSFAALVVVPSSFSTASNSFSILHQVPEGHVGVYWRGGALLNTITNPGFHLKMPLITQFEPIQVTIQTDQVRDIPCGTKGGVMISFEKIEIDEKMKDALQGDCTRYAPGIEIISVRVTKPKIPESIKRNFEAMEEERTKVLIAIEKQRVAEKEAETQKKMALSEAEKNAEVSRIIMLQKLMEKENAKKQQEIENQMYLEREKSLTDANYYRVIKEAEANKFKLTPQYLELKFIEAIANNSKIFFGDKVPNMLFDQRLLGNFLNDVKKRNLET
;
A
#
# COMPACT_ATOMS: atom_id res chain seq x y z
N MET A 1 103.44 31.24 -14.26
CA MET A 1 103.14 29.90 -14.78
C MET A 1 102.17 30.09 -15.94
N ASP A 2 102.75 30.43 -17.08
CA ASP A 2 102.55 29.79 -18.39
C ASP A 2 101.17 29.14 -18.64
N THR A 3 100.49 29.32 -19.78
CA THR A 3 100.93 29.76 -21.10
C THR A 3 99.69 29.82 -22.01
N GLN A 4 99.82 30.54 -23.12
CA GLN A 4 98.96 30.51 -24.32
C GLN A 4 97.74 31.46 -24.33
N THR A 5 98.07 32.74 -24.45
CA THR A 5 97.24 33.75 -25.11
C THR A 5 97.87 34.05 -26.46
N GLN A 6 97.10 33.82 -27.53
CA GLN A 6 96.92 34.68 -28.71
C GLN A 6 98.13 35.08 -29.60
N GLU A 7 97.79 35.09 -30.89
CA GLU A 7 98.34 35.94 -31.97
C GLU A 7 99.50 35.44 -32.86
N GLN A 8 99.07 35.00 -34.04
CA GLN A 8 99.47 35.49 -35.37
C GLN A 8 100.97 35.54 -35.72
N ARG A 9 101.35 34.68 -36.66
CA ARG A 9 102.26 35.06 -37.75
C ARG A 9 101.90 34.37 -39.06
N ALA A 10 102.01 35.14 -40.12
CA ALA A 10 101.46 34.90 -41.46
C ALA A 10 102.42 34.19 -42.45
N ARG A 11 101.82 33.79 -43.60
CA ARG A 11 102.37 33.32 -44.92
C ARG A 11 102.77 31.83 -44.98
N ALA A 12 102.47 31.04 -46.03
CA ALA A 12 102.36 31.33 -47.47
C ALA A 12 101.44 30.35 -48.26
N ALA A 13 101.24 30.70 -49.54
CA ALA A 13 100.33 30.28 -50.63
C ALA A 13 100.02 28.78 -50.94
N GLN A 14 98.74 28.53 -51.27
CA GLN A 14 98.12 27.91 -52.50
C GLN A 14 98.78 26.70 -53.21
N PRO A 15 97.97 25.78 -53.81
CA PRO A 15 97.18 26.07 -55.02
C PRO A 15 95.77 25.44 -55.12
N ARG A 16 94.90 26.06 -55.94
CA ARG A 16 93.74 25.43 -56.62
C ARG A 16 94.23 24.91 -57.99
N PRO A 17 93.64 23.87 -58.63
CA PRO A 17 92.40 24.04 -59.43
C PRO A 17 91.47 22.79 -59.42
N ALA A 18 90.14 22.94 -59.42
CA ALA A 18 89.21 22.98 -60.56
C ALA A 18 88.69 21.61 -61.04
N GLY A 19 87.37 21.54 -61.25
CA GLY A 19 86.72 20.63 -62.21
C GLY A 19 85.80 19.57 -61.62
N GLY A 20 84.53 19.57 -62.03
CA GLY A 20 83.67 18.37 -62.01
C GLY A 20 82.26 18.53 -61.41
N ASP A 21 81.31 18.96 -62.24
CA ASP A 21 80.01 18.28 -62.48
C ASP A 21 79.03 18.01 -61.32
N PHE A 22 78.54 19.04 -60.60
CA PHE A 22 77.43 18.88 -59.64
C PHE A 22 76.09 19.52 -60.07
N SER A 23 76.05 20.41 -61.07
CA SER A 23 74.79 21.06 -61.48
C SER A 23 73.88 20.15 -62.31
N ALA A 24 74.43 19.24 -63.13
CA ALA A 24 73.66 18.33 -63.96
C ALA A 24 72.92 17.27 -63.12
N ILE A 25 73.58 16.70 -62.11
CA ILE A 25 73.00 15.66 -61.24
C ILE A 25 71.83 16.23 -60.40
N ILE A 26 71.97 17.45 -59.89
CA ILE A 26 70.90 18.12 -59.14
C ILE A 26 69.70 18.44 -60.04
N SER A 27 69.93 18.83 -61.30
CA SER A 27 68.83 19.10 -62.23
C SER A 27 68.04 17.83 -62.62
N VAL A 28 68.72 16.70 -62.83
CA VAL A 28 68.06 15.42 -63.14
C VAL A 28 67.32 14.89 -61.91
N LEU A 29 67.89 15.06 -60.72
CA LEU A 29 67.26 14.63 -59.46
C LEU A 29 66.02 15.47 -59.12
N MET A 30 66.02 16.78 -59.41
CA MET A 30 64.83 17.63 -59.25
C MET A 30 63.71 17.31 -60.25
N VAL A 31 64.05 16.91 -61.48
CA VAL A 31 63.06 16.41 -62.46
C VAL A 31 62.50 15.06 -62.00
N PHE A 32 63.33 14.14 -61.50
CA PHE A 32 62.86 12.86 -60.96
C PHE A 32 62.01 13.02 -59.69
N VAL A 33 62.38 13.92 -58.78
CA VAL A 33 61.64 14.18 -57.53
C VAL A 33 60.31 14.90 -57.81
N SER A 34 60.25 15.81 -58.78
CA SER A 34 58.98 16.44 -59.19
C SER A 34 58.04 15.46 -59.90
N PHE A 35 58.58 14.56 -60.73
CA PHE A 35 57.78 13.49 -61.35
C PHE A 35 57.29 12.47 -60.32
N ALA A 36 58.11 12.12 -59.32
CA ALA A 36 57.72 11.25 -58.22
C ALA A 36 56.68 11.91 -57.29
N ALA A 37 56.78 13.22 -57.04
CA ALA A 37 55.82 13.95 -56.21
C ALA A 37 54.43 14.09 -56.88
N LEU A 38 54.36 14.16 -58.22
CA LEU A 38 53.10 14.13 -58.97
C LEU A 38 52.40 12.76 -58.91
N VAL A 39 53.16 11.68 -58.72
CA VAL A 39 52.66 10.31 -58.66
C VAL A 39 52.25 9.90 -57.23
N VAL A 40 52.83 10.53 -56.19
CA VAL A 40 52.74 10.05 -54.80
C VAL A 40 51.97 10.98 -53.84
N VAL A 41 51.59 12.20 -54.24
CA VAL A 41 50.74 13.06 -53.40
C VAL A 41 49.27 12.95 -53.83
N PRO A 42 48.36 12.42 -52.99
CA PRO A 42 46.93 12.53 -53.23
C PRO A 42 46.54 13.99 -53.04
N SER A 43 46.29 14.70 -54.13
CA SER A 43 45.79 16.07 -54.13
C SER A 43 44.43 16.13 -53.43
N SER A 44 44.47 16.43 -52.14
CA SER A 44 43.32 16.94 -51.39
C SER A 44 43.03 18.37 -51.85
N PHE A 45 42.48 18.56 -53.05
CA PHE A 45 41.90 19.84 -53.48
C PHE A 45 40.96 19.67 -54.70
N SER A 46 39.67 19.86 -54.46
CA SER A 46 38.59 20.27 -55.39
C SER A 46 38.27 19.43 -56.65
N THR A 47 36.97 19.11 -56.75
CA THR A 47 36.19 18.30 -57.71
C THR A 47 36.24 18.71 -59.20
N ALA A 48 37.31 19.29 -59.74
CA ALA A 48 37.32 19.82 -61.11
C ALA A 48 38.38 19.25 -62.08
N SER A 49 39.32 18.41 -61.65
CA SER A 49 40.42 17.95 -62.52
C SER A 49 40.77 16.47 -62.40
N ASN A 50 39.77 15.61 -62.15
CA ASN A 50 39.99 14.15 -62.07
C ASN A 50 40.06 13.46 -63.45
N SER A 51 40.15 14.19 -64.55
CA SER A 51 40.07 13.65 -65.92
C SER A 51 41.38 13.04 -66.44
N PHE A 52 42.50 13.27 -65.75
CA PHE A 52 43.83 12.82 -66.18
C PHE A 52 44.44 11.70 -65.33
N SER A 53 43.78 11.28 -64.23
CA SER A 53 44.24 10.17 -63.40
C SER A 53 43.87 8.83 -64.05
N ILE A 54 44.88 8.00 -64.33
CA ILE A 54 44.71 6.64 -64.87
C ILE A 54 44.11 5.72 -63.79
N LEU A 55 44.46 5.92 -62.53
CA LEU A 55 43.94 5.16 -61.40
C LEU A 55 42.89 5.98 -60.66
N HIS A 56 41.75 5.38 -60.37
CA HIS A 56 40.72 5.98 -59.52
C HIS A 56 40.15 4.92 -58.57
N GLN A 57 39.58 5.38 -57.47
CA GLN A 57 39.02 4.51 -56.43
C GLN A 57 37.51 4.66 -56.38
N VAL A 58 36.81 3.54 -56.43
CA VAL A 58 35.37 3.46 -56.14
C VAL A 58 35.21 3.25 -54.64
N PRO A 59 34.65 4.22 -53.90
CA PRO A 59 34.45 4.08 -52.47
C PRO A 59 33.45 2.96 -52.16
N GLU A 60 33.58 2.37 -50.97
CA GLU A 60 32.65 1.35 -50.49
C GLU A 60 31.21 1.90 -50.44
N GLY A 61 30.22 1.05 -50.79
CA GLY A 61 28.81 1.45 -50.90
C GLY A 61 28.45 2.21 -52.20
N HIS A 62 29.41 2.38 -53.11
CA HIS A 62 29.19 2.95 -54.44
C HIS A 62 29.60 1.95 -55.53
N VAL A 63 29.01 2.08 -56.71
CA VAL A 63 29.39 1.34 -57.91
C VAL A 63 29.93 2.34 -58.93
N GLY A 64 31.03 1.94 -59.58
CA GLY A 64 31.68 2.77 -60.58
C GLY A 64 31.01 2.63 -61.93
N VAL A 65 30.58 3.77 -62.48
CA VAL A 65 29.97 3.86 -63.80
C VAL A 65 30.88 4.69 -64.71
N TYR A 66 31.07 4.22 -65.95
CA TYR A 66 32.01 4.82 -66.90
C TYR A 66 31.34 5.25 -68.19
N TRP A 67 31.74 6.41 -68.71
CA TRP A 67 31.37 6.89 -70.03
C TRP A 67 32.60 6.98 -70.91
N ARG A 68 32.53 6.46 -72.12
CA ARG A 68 33.60 6.54 -73.12
C ARG A 68 33.11 7.38 -74.29
N GLY A 69 33.68 8.58 -74.49
CA GLY A 69 33.29 9.47 -75.59
C GLY A 69 31.80 9.87 -75.57
N GLY A 70 31.18 9.97 -74.40
CA GLY A 70 29.76 10.31 -74.22
C GLY A 70 28.80 9.11 -74.17
N ALA A 71 29.25 7.89 -74.48
CA ALA A 71 28.42 6.68 -74.37
C ALA A 71 28.71 5.94 -73.05
N LEU A 72 27.65 5.48 -72.38
CA LEU A 72 27.76 4.70 -71.14
C LEU A 72 28.27 3.28 -71.43
N LEU A 73 29.23 2.81 -70.64
CA LEU A 73 29.77 1.46 -70.75
C LEU A 73 28.85 0.46 -70.04
N ASN A 74 28.61 -0.70 -70.65
CA ASN A 74 27.68 -1.71 -70.13
C ASN A 74 28.18 -2.45 -68.88
N THR A 75 29.45 -2.30 -68.53
CA THR A 75 30.06 -2.97 -67.37
C THR A 75 30.21 -2.00 -66.22
N ILE A 76 29.58 -2.33 -65.10
CA ILE A 76 29.75 -1.64 -63.82
C ILE A 76 30.91 -2.24 -63.03
N THR A 77 31.62 -1.42 -62.25
CA THR A 77 32.73 -1.91 -61.41
C THR A 77 32.38 -1.86 -59.92
N ASN A 78 32.77 -2.92 -59.19
CA ASN A 78 32.62 -3.02 -57.74
C ASN A 78 33.55 -2.03 -56.99
N PRO A 79 33.35 -1.78 -55.68
CA PRO A 79 34.25 -0.96 -54.87
C PRO A 79 35.72 -1.43 -54.96
N GLY A 80 36.65 -0.48 -55.00
CA GLY A 80 38.07 -0.76 -55.14
C GLY A 80 38.79 0.15 -56.13
N PHE A 81 40.06 -0.17 -56.40
CA PHE A 81 40.89 0.59 -57.34
C PHE A 81 40.70 0.09 -58.77
N HIS A 82 40.38 1.00 -59.69
CA HIS A 82 40.15 0.69 -61.09
C HIS A 82 40.95 1.59 -62.01
N LEU A 83 41.31 1.05 -63.16
CA LEU A 83 42.06 1.76 -64.19
C LEU A 83 41.09 2.33 -65.22
N LYS A 84 41.15 3.64 -65.44
CA LYS A 84 40.43 4.34 -66.49
C LYS A 84 41.42 4.93 -67.50
N MET A 85 41.02 4.99 -68.76
CA MET A 85 41.83 5.62 -69.80
C MET A 85 41.71 7.15 -69.69
N PRO A 86 42.83 7.88 -69.49
CA PRO A 86 42.80 9.33 -69.43
C PRO A 86 42.31 9.89 -70.77
N LEU A 87 41.66 11.07 -70.75
CA LEU A 87 41.04 11.77 -71.90
C LEU A 87 39.72 11.19 -72.45
N ILE A 88 39.55 9.87 -72.53
CA ILE A 88 38.40 9.26 -73.25
C ILE A 88 37.35 8.73 -72.28
N THR A 89 37.76 8.24 -71.10
CA THR A 89 36.83 7.67 -70.12
C THR A 89 36.57 8.60 -68.94
N GLN A 90 35.30 8.88 -68.68
CA GLN A 90 34.81 9.60 -67.51
C GLN A 90 34.27 8.60 -66.49
N PHE A 91 34.50 8.86 -65.21
CA PHE A 91 34.13 8.00 -64.09
C PHE A 91 33.24 8.77 -63.13
N GLU A 92 32.14 8.16 -62.70
CA GLU A 92 31.27 8.68 -61.65
C GLU A 92 30.89 7.55 -60.68
N PRO A 93 31.14 7.72 -59.37
CA PRO A 93 30.69 6.77 -58.36
C PRO A 93 29.21 7.03 -58.03
N ILE A 94 28.35 6.04 -58.30
CA ILE A 94 26.93 6.11 -57.95
C ILE A 94 26.69 5.34 -56.65
N GLN A 95 26.05 5.96 -55.68
CA GLN A 95 25.73 5.33 -54.40
C GLN A 95 24.65 4.25 -54.60
N VAL A 96 24.96 3.01 -54.21
CA VAL A 96 24.03 1.86 -54.26
C VAL A 96 23.57 1.42 -52.88
N THR A 97 24.02 2.09 -51.83
CA THR A 97 23.50 1.86 -50.48
C THR A 97 22.04 2.30 -50.41
N ILE A 98 21.19 1.40 -49.94
CA ILE A 98 19.77 1.65 -49.72
C ILE A 98 19.67 2.68 -48.60
N GLN A 99 19.35 3.94 -48.91
CA GLN A 99 18.98 4.89 -47.88
C GLN A 99 17.64 4.45 -47.30
N THR A 100 17.67 3.96 -46.06
CA THR A 100 16.47 3.58 -45.32
C THR A 100 16.18 4.68 -44.30
N ASP A 101 15.31 5.62 -44.64
CA ASP A 101 14.71 6.51 -43.64
C ASP A 101 13.75 5.68 -42.79
N GLN A 102 14.24 5.23 -41.63
CA GLN A 102 13.42 4.56 -40.65
C GLN A 102 12.88 5.58 -39.66
N VAL A 103 11.63 6.02 -39.87
CA VAL A 103 10.84 6.64 -38.80
C VAL A 103 10.44 5.53 -37.83
N ARG A 104 11.16 5.44 -36.71
CA ARG A 104 10.78 4.59 -35.57
C ARG A 104 10.06 5.44 -34.53
N ASP A 105 9.07 4.82 -33.89
CA ASP A 105 8.21 5.37 -32.84
C ASP A 105 7.23 6.47 -33.25
N ILE A 106 6.28 6.10 -34.12
CA ILE A 106 5.00 6.80 -34.19
C ILE A 106 4.06 6.15 -33.15
N PRO A 107 3.73 6.81 -32.03
CA PRO A 107 2.78 6.26 -31.07
C PRO A 107 1.38 6.31 -31.69
N CYS A 108 0.88 5.14 -32.11
CA CYS A 108 -0.49 4.98 -32.59
C CYS A 108 -1.32 4.32 -31.48
N GLY A 109 -1.81 5.13 -30.52
CA GLY A 109 -2.85 4.70 -29.59
C GLY A 109 -4.24 4.95 -30.18
N THR A 110 -5.12 3.93 -30.16
CA THR A 110 -6.56 4.20 -30.31
C THR A 110 -7.08 4.83 -29.02
N LYS A 111 -8.05 5.75 -29.14
CA LYS A 111 -8.64 6.48 -28.00
C LYS A 111 -9.30 5.58 -26.95
N GLY A 112 -9.45 4.27 -27.23
CA GLY A 112 -10.08 3.26 -26.39
C GLY A 112 -9.15 2.23 -25.75
N GLY A 113 -7.82 2.32 -25.91
CA GLY A 113 -6.87 1.50 -25.12
C GLY A 113 -6.84 -0.01 -25.40
N VAL A 114 -7.58 -0.53 -26.38
CA VAL A 114 -7.54 -1.95 -26.74
C VAL A 114 -6.50 -2.20 -27.84
N MET A 115 -5.40 -2.86 -27.47
CA MET A 115 -4.36 -3.35 -28.38
C MET A 115 -4.76 -4.72 -28.91
N ILE A 116 -5.27 -4.80 -30.14
CA ILE A 116 -5.45 -6.07 -30.83
C ILE A 116 -4.08 -6.52 -31.34
N SER A 117 -3.38 -7.34 -30.55
CA SER A 117 -2.15 -8.01 -30.99
C SER A 117 -2.50 -9.37 -31.59
N PHE A 118 -2.22 -9.54 -32.88
CA PHE A 118 -2.25 -10.87 -33.50
C PHE A 118 -0.95 -11.61 -33.13
N GLU A 119 -1.08 -12.78 -32.50
CA GLU A 119 0.05 -13.68 -32.30
C GLU A 119 0.47 -14.27 -33.65
N LYS A 120 1.70 -13.94 -34.06
CA LYS A 120 2.50 -14.58 -35.11
C LYS A 120 1.83 -14.67 -36.50
N ILE A 121 2.26 -13.80 -37.41
CA ILE A 121 1.87 -13.84 -38.82
C ILE A 121 2.59 -15.01 -39.50
N GLU A 122 1.97 -16.19 -39.55
CA GLU A 122 2.47 -17.35 -40.33
C GLU A 122 2.52 -17.09 -41.85
N ILE A 123 1.96 -15.97 -42.30
CA ILE A 123 1.91 -15.58 -43.71
C ILE A 123 3.31 -15.26 -44.22
N ASP A 124 4.19 -14.72 -43.37
CA ASP A 124 5.55 -14.32 -43.75
C ASP A 124 6.38 -15.53 -44.21
N GLU A 125 6.33 -16.64 -43.47
CA GLU A 125 7.03 -17.89 -43.82
C GLU A 125 6.45 -18.52 -45.08
N LYS A 126 5.12 -18.62 -45.18
CA LYS A 126 4.47 -19.18 -46.38
C LYS A 126 4.77 -18.37 -47.65
N MET A 127 4.88 -17.05 -47.52
CA MET A 127 5.20 -16.16 -48.65
C MET A 127 6.68 -16.25 -49.04
N LYS A 128 7.58 -16.40 -48.07
CA LYS A 128 9.00 -16.67 -48.31
C LYS A 128 9.21 -17.95 -49.11
N ASP A 129 8.57 -19.05 -48.69
CA ASP A 129 8.71 -20.34 -49.36
C ASP A 129 8.21 -20.31 -50.80
N ALA A 130 7.08 -19.65 -51.04
CA ALA A 130 6.52 -19.49 -52.39
C ALA A 130 7.45 -18.69 -53.31
N LEU A 131 7.96 -17.54 -52.82
CA LEU A 131 8.88 -16.70 -53.59
C LEU A 131 10.23 -17.39 -53.82
N GLN A 132 10.73 -18.16 -52.86
CA GLN A 132 11.97 -18.92 -53.02
C GLN A 132 11.83 -19.99 -54.11
N GLY A 133 10.68 -20.68 -54.16
CA GLY A 133 10.38 -21.65 -55.22
C GLY A 133 10.39 -21.03 -56.62
N ASP A 134 9.80 -19.84 -56.78
CA ASP A 134 9.82 -19.10 -58.05
C ASP A 134 11.23 -18.60 -58.40
N CYS A 135 11.98 -18.06 -57.43
CA CYS A 135 13.36 -17.60 -57.65
C CYS A 135 14.29 -18.75 -58.07
N THR A 136 14.18 -19.92 -57.43
CA THR A 136 14.96 -21.10 -57.82
C THR A 136 14.65 -21.57 -59.25
N ARG A 137 13.42 -21.36 -59.74
CA ARG A 137 12.99 -21.73 -61.10
C ARG A 137 13.49 -20.76 -62.18
N TYR A 138 13.45 -19.46 -61.93
CA TYR A 138 13.73 -18.43 -62.95
C TYR A 138 15.12 -17.81 -62.85
N ALA A 139 15.74 -17.79 -61.66
CA ALA A 139 17.05 -17.18 -61.40
C ALA A 139 17.85 -18.01 -60.37
N PRO A 140 18.45 -19.14 -60.79
CA PRO A 140 19.23 -19.96 -59.88
C PRO A 140 20.44 -19.17 -59.35
N GLY A 141 20.46 -18.94 -58.03
CA GLY A 141 21.51 -18.18 -57.33
C GLY A 141 21.01 -17.08 -56.38
N ILE A 142 19.70 -16.82 -56.32
CA ILE A 142 19.09 -15.85 -55.40
C ILE A 142 18.40 -16.59 -54.23
N GLU A 143 18.78 -16.26 -53.00
CA GLU A 143 18.18 -16.78 -51.76
C GLU A 143 17.48 -15.67 -50.98
N ILE A 144 16.22 -15.89 -50.63
CA ILE A 144 15.36 -14.97 -49.90
C ILE A 144 15.47 -15.25 -48.41
N ILE A 145 16.11 -14.34 -47.67
CA ILE A 145 16.40 -14.54 -46.24
C ILE A 145 15.15 -14.34 -45.38
N SER A 146 14.40 -13.25 -45.62
CA SER A 146 13.20 -12.90 -44.87
C SER A 146 12.21 -12.11 -45.72
N VAL A 147 10.92 -12.44 -45.60
CA VAL A 147 9.82 -11.68 -46.17
C VAL A 147 9.03 -11.05 -45.02
N ARG A 148 8.73 -9.76 -45.12
CA ARG A 148 7.90 -9.05 -44.13
C ARG A 148 6.67 -8.53 -44.84
N VAL A 149 5.50 -9.03 -44.45
CA VAL A 149 4.23 -8.50 -44.97
C VAL A 149 3.88 -7.21 -44.24
N THR A 150 3.38 -6.24 -45.00
CA THR A 150 2.88 -4.98 -44.44
C THR A 150 1.56 -5.25 -43.74
N LYS A 151 1.33 -4.61 -42.58
CA LYS A 151 0.07 -4.76 -41.84
C LYS A 151 -1.12 -4.48 -42.77
N PRO A 152 -2.04 -5.45 -42.97
CA PRO A 152 -3.17 -5.24 -43.86
C PRO A 152 -4.06 -4.13 -43.30
N LYS A 153 -4.49 -3.22 -44.17
CA LYS A 153 -5.42 -2.14 -43.77
C LYS A 153 -6.83 -2.73 -43.69
N ILE A 154 -7.29 -3.04 -42.48
CA ILE A 154 -8.66 -3.50 -42.26
C ILE A 154 -9.63 -2.34 -42.59
N PRO A 155 -10.66 -2.56 -43.41
CA PRO A 155 -11.66 -1.54 -43.72
C PRO A 155 -12.47 -1.13 -42.50
N GLU A 156 -12.86 0.14 -42.46
CA GLU A 156 -13.48 0.79 -41.29
C GLU A 156 -14.86 0.21 -40.90
N SER A 157 -15.54 -0.46 -41.83
CA SER A 157 -16.79 -1.19 -41.55
C SER A 157 -16.57 -2.37 -40.61
N ILE A 158 -15.54 -3.19 -40.85
CA ILE A 158 -15.23 -4.37 -40.05
C ILE A 158 -14.68 -3.95 -38.68
N LYS A 159 -13.87 -2.89 -38.65
CA LYS A 159 -13.33 -2.34 -37.40
C LYS A 159 -14.44 -1.91 -36.44
N ARG A 160 -15.43 -1.15 -36.92
CA ARG A 160 -16.57 -0.69 -36.11
C ARG A 160 -17.41 -1.85 -35.59
N ASN A 161 -17.62 -2.89 -36.38
CA ASN A 161 -18.36 -4.09 -35.96
C ASN A 161 -17.62 -4.87 -34.87
N PHE A 162 -16.30 -4.97 -34.97
CA PHE A 162 -15.49 -5.65 -33.96
C PHE A 162 -15.45 -4.88 -32.64
N GLU A 163 -15.28 -3.55 -32.71
CA GLU A 163 -15.33 -2.66 -31.54
C GLU A 163 -16.67 -2.78 -30.81
N ALA A 164 -17.79 -2.72 -31.54
CA ALA A 164 -19.12 -2.88 -30.96
C ALA A 164 -19.33 -4.27 -30.34
N MET A 165 -18.84 -5.34 -30.99
CA MET A 165 -18.96 -6.70 -30.47
C MET A 165 -18.17 -6.90 -29.18
N GLU A 166 -16.97 -6.32 -29.08
CA GLU A 166 -16.14 -6.43 -27.88
C GLU A 166 -16.70 -5.60 -26.71
N GLU A 167 -17.30 -4.43 -26.99
CA GLU A 167 -18.04 -3.66 -25.98
C GLU A 167 -19.22 -4.45 -25.41
N GLU A 168 -20.04 -5.05 -26.27
CA GLU A 168 -21.18 -5.87 -25.84
C GLU A 168 -20.72 -7.11 -25.05
N ARG A 169 -19.67 -7.80 -25.49
CA ARG A 169 -19.07 -8.92 -24.74
C ARG A 169 -18.60 -8.50 -23.35
N THR A 170 -17.93 -7.36 -23.25
CA THR A 170 -17.45 -6.83 -21.98
C THR A 170 -18.62 -6.48 -21.05
N LYS A 171 -19.68 -5.83 -21.58
CA LYS A 171 -20.88 -5.51 -20.82
C LYS A 171 -21.56 -6.77 -20.27
N VAL A 172 -21.67 -7.83 -21.07
CA VAL A 172 -22.27 -9.10 -20.64
C VAL A 172 -21.46 -9.73 -19.50
N LEU A 173 -20.13 -9.76 -19.61
CA LEU A 173 -19.27 -10.27 -18.53
C LEU A 173 -19.43 -9.46 -17.23
N ILE A 174 -19.47 -8.14 -17.34
CA ILE A 174 -19.69 -7.25 -16.18
C ILE A 174 -21.07 -7.49 -15.57
N ALA A 175 -22.11 -7.68 -16.39
CA ALA A 175 -23.46 -7.93 -15.90
C ALA A 175 -23.56 -9.27 -15.15
N ILE A 176 -22.94 -10.33 -15.69
CA ILE A 176 -22.88 -11.65 -15.04
C ILE A 176 -22.20 -11.54 -13.68
N GLU A 177 -21.07 -10.83 -13.61
CA GLU A 177 -20.32 -10.72 -12.35
C GLU A 177 -21.06 -9.86 -11.32
N LYS A 178 -21.69 -8.75 -11.76
CA LYS A 178 -22.57 -7.95 -10.90
C LYS A 178 -23.74 -8.75 -10.34
N GLN A 179 -24.36 -9.60 -11.17
CA GLN A 179 -25.47 -10.45 -10.73
C GLN A 179 -25.01 -11.41 -9.63
N ARG A 180 -23.84 -12.03 -9.79
CA ARG A 180 -23.26 -12.95 -8.77
C ARG A 180 -22.94 -12.23 -7.46
N VAL A 181 -22.40 -11.02 -7.54
CA VAL A 181 -22.11 -10.22 -6.33
C VAL A 181 -23.41 -9.84 -5.62
N ALA A 182 -24.43 -9.37 -6.36
CA ALA A 182 -25.72 -9.00 -5.77
C ALA A 182 -26.43 -10.19 -5.09
N GLU A 183 -26.37 -11.40 -5.68
CA GLU A 183 -26.92 -12.61 -5.08
C GLU A 183 -26.21 -12.96 -3.76
N LYS A 184 -24.88 -12.95 -3.74
CA LYS A 184 -24.09 -13.20 -2.51
C LYS A 184 -24.29 -12.13 -1.45
N GLU A 185 -24.41 -10.87 -1.84
CA GLU A 185 -24.69 -9.77 -0.91
C GLU A 185 -26.08 -9.92 -0.29
N ALA A 186 -27.10 -10.26 -1.08
CA ALA A 186 -28.45 -10.53 -0.57
C ALA A 186 -28.48 -11.72 0.40
N GLU A 187 -27.77 -12.80 0.10
CA GLU A 187 -27.63 -13.94 1.02
C GLU A 187 -26.93 -13.54 2.33
N THR A 188 -25.88 -12.72 2.23
CA THR A 188 -25.11 -12.24 3.38
C THR A 188 -25.96 -11.33 4.26
N GLN A 189 -26.72 -10.40 3.67
CA GLN A 189 -27.65 -9.53 4.39
C GLN A 189 -28.72 -10.34 5.13
N LYS A 190 -29.27 -11.38 4.51
CA LYS A 190 -30.22 -12.28 5.16
C LYS A 190 -29.61 -12.98 6.37
N LYS A 191 -28.38 -13.48 6.27
CA LYS A 191 -27.67 -14.11 7.39
C LYS A 191 -27.37 -13.13 8.51
N MET A 192 -26.95 -11.91 8.19
CA MET A 192 -26.73 -10.86 9.20
C MET A 192 -28.02 -10.52 9.93
N ALA A 193 -29.12 -10.30 9.22
CA ALA A 193 -30.41 -9.96 9.83
C ALA A 193 -30.93 -11.08 10.75
N LEU A 194 -30.76 -12.35 10.37
CA LEU A 194 -31.13 -13.49 11.21
C LEU A 194 -30.24 -13.56 12.46
N SER A 195 -28.92 -13.42 12.31
CA SER A 195 -27.99 -13.45 13.44
C SER A 195 -28.23 -12.29 14.41
N GLU A 196 -28.58 -11.11 13.90
CA GLU A 196 -28.93 -9.95 14.73
C GLU A 196 -30.24 -10.18 15.50
N ALA A 197 -31.26 -10.73 14.83
CA ALA A 197 -32.52 -11.08 15.48
C ALA A 197 -32.33 -12.13 16.59
N GLU A 198 -31.53 -13.17 16.34
CA GLU A 198 -31.18 -14.21 17.33
C GLU A 198 -30.42 -13.63 18.52
N LYS A 199 -29.42 -12.79 18.28
CA LYS A 199 -28.67 -12.11 19.33
C LYS A 199 -29.59 -11.26 20.22
N ASN A 200 -30.49 -10.51 19.62
CA ASN A 200 -31.42 -9.66 20.36
C ASN A 200 -32.42 -10.49 21.18
N ALA A 201 -32.87 -11.63 20.65
CA ALA A 201 -33.70 -12.57 21.40
C ALA A 201 -32.95 -13.17 22.61
N GLU A 202 -31.68 -13.51 22.45
CA GLU A 202 -30.83 -14.04 23.53
C GLU A 202 -30.61 -13.02 24.65
N VAL A 203 -30.24 -11.79 24.28
CA VAL A 203 -30.05 -10.69 25.25
C VAL A 203 -31.36 -10.41 26.01
N SER A 204 -32.50 -10.43 25.32
CA SER A 204 -33.81 -10.27 25.95
C SER A 204 -34.10 -11.39 26.96
N ARG A 205 -33.70 -12.62 26.66
CA ARG A 205 -33.83 -13.76 27.58
C ARG A 205 -32.97 -13.58 28.83
N ILE A 206 -31.71 -13.15 28.68
CA ILE A 206 -30.82 -12.89 29.81
C ILE A 206 -31.39 -11.79 30.71
N ILE A 207 -31.86 -10.69 30.13
CA ILE A 207 -32.48 -9.59 30.88
C ILE A 207 -33.74 -10.07 31.62
N MET A 208 -34.56 -10.90 30.97
CA MET A 208 -35.73 -11.50 31.59
C MET A 208 -35.36 -12.38 32.79
N LEU A 209 -34.35 -13.26 32.62
CA LEU A 209 -33.85 -14.12 33.70
C LEU A 209 -33.30 -13.31 34.87
N GLN A 210 -32.53 -12.26 34.60
CA GLN A 210 -32.03 -11.36 35.64
C GLN A 210 -33.18 -10.73 36.42
N LYS A 211 -34.20 -10.21 35.75
CA LYS A 211 -35.38 -9.63 36.40
C LYS A 211 -36.14 -10.65 37.26
N LEU A 212 -36.29 -11.88 36.79
CA LEU A 212 -36.91 -12.95 37.58
C LEU A 212 -36.08 -13.23 38.84
N MET A 213 -34.76 -13.36 38.70
CA MET A 213 -33.85 -13.57 39.83
C MET A 213 -33.89 -12.42 40.85
N GLU A 214 -33.94 -11.17 40.40
CA GLU A 214 -34.10 -9.99 41.27
C GLU A 214 -35.42 -10.04 42.05
N LYS A 215 -36.52 -10.42 41.38
CA LYS A 215 -37.83 -10.57 42.04
C LYS A 215 -37.85 -11.72 43.04
N GLU A 216 -37.20 -12.84 42.73
CA GLU A 216 -37.06 -13.96 43.66
C GLU A 216 -36.23 -13.58 44.89
N ASN A 217 -35.12 -12.86 44.70
CA ASN A 217 -34.30 -12.37 45.80
C ASN A 217 -35.08 -11.38 46.68
N ALA A 218 -35.84 -10.46 46.09
CA ALA A 218 -36.71 -9.55 46.83
C ALA A 218 -37.77 -10.32 47.64
N LYS A 219 -38.39 -11.35 47.04
CA LYS A 219 -39.35 -12.22 47.76
C LYS A 219 -38.69 -12.92 48.95
N LYS A 220 -37.50 -13.49 48.77
CA LYS A 220 -36.74 -14.15 49.85
C LYS A 220 -36.37 -13.18 50.97
N GLN A 221 -35.95 -11.96 50.64
CA GLN A 221 -35.66 -10.93 51.63
C GLN A 221 -36.89 -10.56 52.46
N GLN A 222 -38.04 -10.37 51.81
CA GLN A 222 -39.31 -10.12 52.51
C GLN A 222 -39.71 -11.29 53.40
N GLU A 223 -39.50 -12.53 52.95
CA GLU A 223 -39.79 -13.71 53.74
C GLU A 223 -38.90 -13.80 55.00
N ILE A 224 -37.60 -13.53 54.86
CA ILE A 224 -36.66 -13.46 55.99
C ILE A 224 -37.05 -12.32 56.95
N GLU A 225 -37.38 -11.14 56.42
CA GLU A 225 -37.79 -10.00 57.24
C GLU A 225 -39.07 -10.26 58.02
N ASN A 226 -40.07 -10.87 57.38
CA ASN A 226 -41.31 -11.28 58.03
C ASN A 226 -41.06 -12.31 59.14
N GLN A 227 -40.17 -13.27 58.91
CA GLN A 227 -39.77 -14.25 59.91
C GLN A 227 -39.05 -13.57 61.09
N MET A 228 -38.06 -12.73 60.82
CA MET A 228 -37.35 -11.97 61.86
C MET A 228 -38.29 -11.09 62.68
N TYR A 229 -39.27 -10.44 62.04
CA TYR A 229 -40.26 -9.62 62.73
C TYR A 229 -41.12 -10.46 63.67
N LEU A 230 -41.66 -11.59 63.19
CA LEU A 230 -42.48 -12.49 63.98
C LEU A 230 -41.70 -13.09 65.16
N GLU A 231 -40.46 -13.51 64.93
CA GLU A 231 -39.58 -14.04 65.99
C GLU A 231 -39.21 -12.99 67.02
N ARG A 232 -38.98 -11.74 66.59
CA ARG A 232 -38.67 -10.61 67.49
C ARG A 232 -39.88 -10.28 68.36
N GLU A 233 -41.05 -10.11 67.75
CA GLU A 233 -42.30 -9.82 68.48
C GLU A 233 -42.64 -10.92 69.47
N LYS A 234 -42.49 -12.18 69.04
CA LYS A 234 -42.66 -13.34 69.92
C LYS A 234 -41.69 -13.29 71.10
N SER A 235 -40.40 -13.07 70.84
CA SER A 235 -39.37 -13.01 71.88
C SER A 235 -39.62 -11.87 72.87
N LEU A 236 -40.05 -10.69 72.40
CA LEU A 236 -40.41 -9.56 73.25
C LEU A 236 -41.64 -9.86 74.10
N THR A 237 -42.66 -10.49 73.50
CA THR A 237 -43.88 -10.87 74.20
C THR A 237 -43.60 -11.93 75.26
N ASP A 238 -42.82 -12.96 74.93
CA ASP A 238 -42.42 -14.03 75.86
C ASP A 238 -41.57 -13.47 77.02
N ALA A 239 -40.64 -12.55 76.73
CA ALA A 239 -39.83 -11.89 77.77
C ALA A 239 -40.69 -11.01 78.68
N ASN A 240 -41.62 -10.23 78.12
CA ASN A 240 -42.55 -9.41 78.91
C ASN A 240 -43.49 -10.27 79.75
N TYR A 241 -44.02 -11.36 79.18
CA TYR A 241 -44.86 -12.31 79.89
C TYR A 241 -44.10 -12.93 81.07
N TYR A 242 -42.87 -13.40 80.84
CA TYR A 242 -42.01 -13.94 81.89
C TYR A 242 -41.72 -12.92 82.98
N ARG A 243 -41.39 -11.67 82.60
CA ARG A 243 -41.17 -10.57 83.54
C ARG A 243 -42.40 -10.31 84.41
N VAL A 244 -43.58 -10.17 83.81
CA VAL A 244 -44.83 -9.89 84.53
C VAL A 244 -45.18 -11.03 85.48
N ILE A 245 -45.00 -12.29 85.08
CA ILE A 245 -45.20 -13.45 85.96
C ILE A 245 -44.27 -13.39 87.16
N LYS A 246 -42.97 -13.16 86.93
CA LYS A 246 -41.99 -13.10 88.01
C LYS A 246 -42.21 -11.91 88.93
N GLU A 247 -42.62 -10.77 88.39
CA GLU A 247 -43.05 -9.62 89.19
C GLU A 247 -44.28 -9.96 90.04
N ALA A 248 -45.30 -10.62 89.48
CA ALA A 248 -46.49 -11.04 90.21
C ALA A 248 -46.16 -12.06 91.32
N GLU A 249 -45.29 -13.03 91.05
CA GLU A 249 -44.77 -13.98 92.05
C GLU A 249 -44.01 -13.25 93.16
N ALA A 250 -43.09 -12.35 92.81
CA ALA A 250 -42.33 -11.55 93.78
C ALA A 250 -43.25 -10.67 94.62
N ASN A 251 -44.29 -10.09 94.01
CA ASN A 251 -45.26 -9.26 94.71
C ASN A 251 -46.06 -10.07 95.74
N LYS A 252 -46.38 -11.35 95.48
CA LYS A 252 -46.98 -12.22 96.51
C LYS A 252 -46.12 -12.31 97.77
N PHE A 253 -44.80 -12.40 97.61
CA PHE A 253 -43.87 -12.43 98.76
C PHE A 253 -43.66 -11.06 99.40
N LYS A 254 -43.72 -9.96 98.62
CA LYS A 254 -43.60 -8.59 99.12
C LYS A 254 -44.85 -8.09 99.85
N LEU A 255 -46.02 -8.69 99.63
CA LEU A 255 -47.29 -8.35 100.29
C LEU A 255 -47.37 -8.82 101.76
N THR A 256 -46.24 -8.85 102.47
CA THR A 256 -46.25 -9.05 103.91
C THR A 256 -46.56 -7.70 104.60
N PRO A 257 -47.38 -7.69 105.66
CA PRO A 257 -47.81 -6.44 106.29
C PRO A 257 -46.62 -5.62 106.79
N GLN A 258 -45.58 -6.28 107.31
CA GLN A 258 -44.37 -5.62 107.83
C GLN A 258 -43.54 -4.94 106.72
N TYR A 259 -43.45 -5.54 105.53
CA TYR A 259 -42.69 -4.96 104.42
C TYR A 259 -43.41 -3.75 103.81
N LEU A 260 -44.74 -3.79 103.74
CA LEU A 260 -45.55 -2.66 103.27
C LEU A 260 -45.44 -1.46 104.22
N GLU A 261 -45.45 -1.70 105.54
CA GLU A 261 -45.22 -0.64 106.53
C GLU A 261 -43.83 -0.01 106.39
N LEU A 262 -42.78 -0.81 106.29
CA LEU A 262 -41.41 -0.32 106.08
C LEU A 262 -41.35 0.52 104.80
N LYS A 263 -41.88 0.02 103.69
CA LYS A 263 -41.86 0.73 102.41
C LYS A 263 -42.68 2.01 102.43
N PHE A 264 -43.80 2.03 103.15
CA PHE A 264 -44.61 3.23 103.35
C PHE A 264 -43.83 4.29 104.13
N ILE A 265 -43.16 3.91 105.22
CA ILE A 265 -42.32 4.82 106.02
C ILE A 265 -41.15 5.35 105.18
N GLU A 266 -40.47 4.50 104.41
CA GLU A 266 -39.40 4.93 103.48
C GLU A 266 -39.92 5.91 102.42
N ALA A 267 -41.09 5.63 101.83
CA ALA A 267 -41.70 6.51 100.84
C ALA A 267 -42.10 7.87 101.42
N ILE A 268 -42.62 7.89 102.66
CA ILE A 268 -42.88 9.14 103.38
C ILE A 268 -41.56 9.87 103.65
N ALA A 269 -40.54 9.21 104.18
CA ALA A 269 -39.25 9.83 104.47
C ALA A 269 -38.63 10.47 103.21
N ASN A 270 -38.66 9.76 102.08
CA ASN A 270 -38.07 10.24 100.83
C ASN A 270 -38.89 11.34 100.14
N ASN A 271 -40.23 11.31 100.24
CA ASN A 271 -41.10 12.29 99.59
C ASN A 271 -41.49 13.47 100.50
N SER A 272 -41.27 13.38 101.82
CA SER A 272 -41.62 14.46 102.75
C SER A 272 -40.64 15.64 102.61
N LYS A 273 -41.09 16.69 101.92
CA LYS A 273 -40.47 18.01 102.03
C LYS A 273 -40.93 18.62 103.35
N ILE A 274 -40.00 18.82 104.28
CA ILE A 274 -40.29 19.45 105.57
C ILE A 274 -40.59 20.94 105.32
N PHE A 275 -41.84 21.35 105.51
CA PHE A 275 -42.24 22.75 105.46
C PHE A 275 -42.25 23.33 106.88
N PHE A 276 -41.47 24.39 107.13
CA PHE A 276 -41.41 25.08 108.42
C PHE A 276 -42.29 26.34 108.38
N GLY A 277 -43.30 26.43 109.26
CA GLY A 277 -44.18 27.60 109.42
C GLY A 277 -45.34 27.33 110.39
N ASP A 278 -45.96 28.38 110.94
CA ASP A 278 -46.89 28.32 112.08
C ASP A 278 -48.24 27.59 111.83
N LYS A 279 -48.46 27.04 110.64
CA LYS A 279 -49.64 26.20 110.31
C LYS A 279 -49.20 24.99 109.50
N VAL A 280 -49.03 23.86 110.19
CA VAL A 280 -48.76 22.56 109.57
C VAL A 280 -50.03 22.07 108.84
N PRO A 281 -49.98 21.72 107.54
CA PRO A 281 -51.12 21.11 106.86
C PRO A 281 -51.44 19.73 107.45
N ASN A 282 -52.71 19.47 107.76
CA ASN A 282 -53.22 18.21 108.34
C ASN A 282 -53.03 16.94 107.47
N MET A 283 -52.25 16.99 106.38
CA MET A 283 -52.05 15.83 105.49
C MET A 283 -51.08 14.77 106.03
N LEU A 284 -50.34 15.04 107.11
CA LEU A 284 -49.25 14.16 107.56
C LEU A 284 -49.64 13.08 108.58
N PHE A 285 -50.87 13.11 109.13
CA PHE A 285 -51.24 12.29 110.30
C PHE A 285 -52.48 11.42 110.09
N ASP A 286 -52.60 10.75 108.94
CA ASP A 286 -53.62 9.70 108.78
C ASP A 286 -53.03 8.29 108.93
N GLN A 287 -52.41 8.04 110.09
CA GLN A 287 -52.02 6.70 110.53
C GLN A 287 -53.25 5.77 110.72
N ARG A 288 -54.46 6.34 110.72
CA ARG A 288 -55.74 5.61 110.78
C ARG A 288 -56.11 4.91 109.47
N LEU A 289 -55.64 5.37 108.31
CA LEU A 289 -55.93 4.71 107.03
C LEU A 289 -55.29 3.31 106.93
N LEU A 290 -54.04 3.16 107.37
CA LEU A 290 -53.39 1.84 107.44
C LEU A 290 -54.01 0.94 108.53
N GLY A 291 -54.35 1.51 109.70
CA GLY A 291 -55.02 0.77 110.77
C GLY A 291 -56.40 0.22 110.35
N ASN A 292 -57.18 0.99 109.59
CA ASN A 292 -58.47 0.54 109.06
C ASN A 292 -58.30 -0.50 107.93
N PHE A 293 -57.31 -0.34 107.05
CA PHE A 293 -57.06 -1.30 105.96
C PHE A 293 -56.54 -2.65 106.47
N LEU A 294 -55.61 -2.67 107.44
CA LEU A 294 -55.10 -3.89 108.05
C LEU A 294 -56.18 -4.63 108.85
N ASN A 295 -57.07 -3.89 109.54
CA ASN A 295 -58.22 -4.49 110.22
C ASN A 295 -59.26 -5.07 109.24
N ASP A 296 -59.43 -4.46 108.07
CA ASP A 296 -60.37 -4.90 107.03
C ASP A 296 -59.85 -6.11 106.24
N VAL A 297 -58.55 -6.18 105.96
CA VAL A 297 -57.88 -7.37 105.39
C VAL A 297 -57.90 -8.54 106.38
N LYS A 298 -57.75 -8.28 107.68
CA LYS A 298 -57.88 -9.32 108.73
C LYS A 298 -59.31 -9.87 108.80
N LYS A 299 -60.33 -9.01 108.64
CA LYS A 299 -61.75 -9.44 108.58
C LYS A 299 -62.05 -10.29 107.34
N ARG A 300 -61.59 -9.88 106.15
CA ARG A 300 -61.86 -10.60 104.89
C ARG A 300 -61.19 -11.98 104.81
N ASN A 301 -60.02 -12.18 105.42
CA ASN A 301 -59.36 -13.50 105.49
C ASN A 301 -59.97 -14.45 106.52
N LEU A 302 -60.95 -14.01 107.33
CA LEU A 302 -61.68 -14.84 108.30
C LEU A 302 -63.06 -15.29 107.77
N GLU A 303 -63.51 -14.77 106.62
CA GLU A 303 -64.84 -15.04 106.01
C GLU A 303 -64.77 -15.85 104.69
N THR A 304 -63.62 -16.47 104.40
CA THR A 304 -63.42 -17.51 103.36
C THR A 304 -62.63 -18.67 103.94
#